data_AF-C8NHZ1-F1
#
_entry.id   AF-C8NHZ1-F1
#
_cell.length_a   1.000
_cell.length_b   1.000
_cell.length_c   1.000
_cell.angle_alpha   90.00
_cell.angle_beta   90.00
_cell.angle_gamma   90.00
#
_symmetry.space_group_name_H-M   'P 1'
#
loop_
_entity.id
_entity.type
_entity.pdbx_description
1 polymer ?
#
loop_
_entity_poly.entity_id
_entity_poly.type
_entity_poly.pdbx_seq_one_letter_code
_entity_poly.pdbx_strand_id
1 'polypeptide(L)' 'MEKGGVYMSKPIKPGTDNQPKGTYQEVGPKGGAVNRPRVVHIGDGDRLPPTQKPGNKWVKK' A
#
# COMPACT_ATOMS: atom_id res chain seq x y z
N MET A 1 16.11 10.79 16.39
CA MET A 1 15.26 11.48 15.39
C MET A 1 15.70 10.90 14.05
N GLU A 2 14.93 10.04 13.40
CA GLU A 2 13.90 10.42 12.41
C GLU A 2 12.69 9.48 12.48
N LYS A 3 11.57 9.95 13.02
CA LYS A 3 10.27 9.32 12.79
C LYS A 3 9.67 10.00 11.57
N GLY A 4 10.13 9.60 10.38
CA GLY A 4 9.53 10.00 9.11
C GLY A 4 8.10 9.48 9.06
N GLY A 5 7.14 10.36 9.38
CA GLY A 5 5.73 10.04 9.45
C GLY A 5 5.26 9.49 8.11
N VAL A 6 4.91 8.21 8.10
CA VAL A 6 4.01 7.65 7.09
C VAL A 6 2.76 8.51 7.17
N TYR A 7 2.55 9.38 6.18
CA TYR A 7 1.33 10.16 6.08
C TYR A 7 0.16 9.19 6.32
N MET A 8 -0.72 9.51 7.27
CA MET A 8 -1.89 8.71 7.65
C MET A 8 -2.95 8.68 6.54
N SER A 9 -2.53 8.52 5.28
CA SER A 9 -3.43 8.20 4.18
C SER A 9 -4.11 6.87 4.49
N LYS A 10 -5.44 6.85 4.39
CA LYS A 10 -6.25 5.66 4.60
C LYS A 10 -5.71 4.52 3.72
N PRO A 11 -5.50 3.31 4.27
CA PRO A 11 -5.03 2.19 3.48
C PRO A 11 -5.95 1.93 2.28
N ILE A 12 -5.35 1.73 1.11
CA ILE A 12 -6.01 1.66 -0.20
C ILE A 12 -6.34 0.21 -0.52
N LYS A 13 -7.51 -0.04 -1.12
CA LYS A 13 -7.93 -1.39 -1.48
C LYS A 13 -7.10 -1.92 -2.66
N PRO A 14 -6.85 -3.24 -2.74
CA PRO A 14 -6.34 -3.84 -3.97
C PRO A 14 -7.30 -3.54 -5.14
N GLY A 15 -6.75 -3.45 -6.35
CA GLY A 15 -7.50 -3.17 -7.57
C GLY A 15 -7.89 -1.70 -7.77
N THR A 16 -7.64 -0.82 -6.79
CA THR A 16 -7.86 0.63 -6.97
C THR A 16 -6.93 1.15 -8.07
N ASP A 17 -7.51 1.85 -9.03
CA ASP A 17 -6.82 2.48 -10.15
C ASP A 17 -6.47 3.94 -9.85
N ASN A 18 -5.81 4.58 -10.83
CA ASN A 18 -5.48 6.01 -10.83
C ASN A 18 -4.78 6.47 -9.54
N GLN A 19 -4.02 5.56 -8.91
CA GLN A 19 -3.18 5.90 -7.78
C GLN A 19 -1.91 6.59 -8.27
N PRO A 20 -1.34 7.52 -7.48
CA PRO A 20 -0.08 8.16 -7.84
C PRO A 20 1.01 7.13 -8.10
N LYS A 21 1.77 7.25 -9.20
CA LYS A 21 2.92 6.38 -9.41
C LYS A 21 3.86 6.33 -8.20
N GLY A 22 4.50 5.19 -8.03
CA GLY A 22 5.52 5.00 -7.00
C GLY A 22 5.41 3.66 -6.29
N THR A 23 6.08 3.59 -5.13
CA THR A 23 6.22 2.37 -4.37
C THR A 23 5.13 2.27 -3.30
N TYR A 24 4.50 1.11 -3.22
CA TYR A 24 3.45 0.79 -2.27
C TYR A 24 3.85 -0.41 -1.43
N GLN A 25 3.50 -0.38 -0.15
CA GLN A 25 3.72 -1.47 0.79
C GLN A 25 2.37 -2.03 1.26
N GLU A 26 2.30 -3.35 1.33
CA GLU A 26 1.15 -4.05 1.88
C GLU A 26 1.08 -3.87 3.40
N VAL A 27 -0.13 -3.61 3.88
CA VAL A 27 -0.48 -3.46 5.29
C VAL A 27 -1.75 -4.26 5.60
N GLY A 28 -2.01 -4.48 6.88
CA GLY A 28 -3.20 -5.16 7.34
C GLY A 28 -4.49 -4.37 7.05
N PRO A 29 -5.67 -4.93 7.31
CA PRO A 29 -6.96 -4.31 6.97
C PRO A 29 -7.19 -2.90 7.55
N LYS A 30 -6.53 -2.61 8.68
CA LYS A 30 -6.56 -1.33 9.40
C LYS A 30 -5.29 -0.49 9.24
N GLY A 31 -4.34 -0.91 8.41
CA GLY A 31 -3.08 -0.18 8.19
C GLY A 31 -1.90 -0.58 9.08
N GLY A 32 -2.07 -1.62 9.92
CA GLY A 32 -0.98 -2.17 10.72
C GLY A 32 0.05 -2.94 9.88
N ALA A 33 1.25 -3.12 10.43
CA ALA A 33 2.29 -3.91 9.78
C ALA A 33 1.86 -5.38 9.61
N VAL A 34 2.34 -6.01 8.54
CA VAL A 34 2.16 -7.45 8.28
C VAL A 34 3.52 -8.13 8.22
N ASN A 35 3.57 -9.42 8.54
CA ASN A 35 4.79 -10.21 8.38
C ASN A 35 5.14 -10.32 6.88
N ARG A 36 6.41 -10.04 6.54
CA ARG A 36 6.93 -10.06 5.16
C ARG A 36 6.03 -9.29 4.18
N PRO A 37 5.90 -7.96 4.36
CA PRO A 37 4.99 -7.16 3.55
C PRO A 37 5.41 -7.19 2.08
N ARG A 38 4.45 -7.38 1.18
CA ARG A 38 4.69 -7.20 -0.25
C ARG A 38 4.97 -5.73 -0.52
N VAL A 39 5.96 -5.46 -1.36
CA VAL A 39 6.27 -4.12 -1.85
C VAL A 39 6.18 -4.15 -3.37
N VAL A 40 5.49 -3.18 -3.94
CA VAL A 40 5.25 -3.10 -5.40
C VAL A 40 5.53 -1.68 -5.87
N HIS A 41 5.93 -1.56 -7.13
CA HIS A 41 6.01 -0.28 -7.82
C HIS A 41 4.91 -0.26 -8.89
N ILE A 42 4.17 0.84 -8.97
CA ILE A 42 3.14 1.05 -9.99
C ILE A 42 3.44 2.33 -10.79
N GLY A 43 3.14 2.31 -12.09
CA GLY A 43 3.20 3.46 -12.98
C GLY A 43 1.91 4.28 -13.00
N ASP A 44 1.90 5.32 -13.82
CA ASP A 44 0.70 6.13 -14.05
C ASP A 44 -0.34 5.31 -14.83
N GLY A 45 -1.57 5.25 -14.33
CA GLY A 45 -2.67 4.47 -14.94
C GLY A 45 -2.75 3.00 -14.49
N ASP A 46 -1.74 2.50 -13.78
CA ASP A 46 -1.75 1.15 -13.23
C ASP A 46 -2.77 0.98 -12.09
N ARG A 47 -3.22 -0.26 -11.91
CA ARG A 47 -4.00 -0.68 -10.74
C ARG A 47 -3.09 -1.24 -9.66
N LEU A 48 -3.44 -0.97 -8.41
CA LEU A 48 -2.81 -1.68 -7.29
C LEU A 48 -3.07 -3.19 -7.40
N PRO A 49 -2.03 -4.04 -7.31
CA PRO A 49 -2.20 -5.48 -7.46
C PRO A 49 -2.98 -6.07 -6.27
N PRO A 50 -3.46 -7.33 -6.39
CA PRO A 50 -3.98 -8.07 -5.24
C PRO A 50 -2.94 -8.19 -4.13
N THR A 51 -3.40 -8.18 -2.89
CA THR A 51 -2.59 -8.36 -1.69
C THR A 51 -2.36 -9.85 -1.39
N GLN A 52 -1.39 -10.17 -0.53
CA GLN A 52 -1.04 -11.56 -0.22
C GLN A 52 -2.15 -12.27 0.58
N LYS A 53 -2.91 -11.52 1.39
CA LYS A 53 -4.04 -12.05 2.17
C LYS A 53 -5.30 -11.21 1.93
N PRO A 54 -6.49 -11.85 1.88
CA PRO A 54 -7.76 -11.13 1.80
C PRO A 54 -7.88 -10.08 2.90
N GLY A 55 -8.38 -8.90 2.54
CA GLY A 55 -8.59 -7.79 3.46
C GLY A 55 -7.36 -6.90 3.70
N ASN A 56 -6.15 -7.34 3.37
CA ASN A 56 -4.96 -6.48 3.37
C ASN A 56 -5.10 -5.36 2.34
N LYS A 57 -4.33 -4.29 2.56
CA LYS A 57 -4.42 -3.02 1.82
C LYS A 57 -3.04 -2.50 1.47
N TRP A 58 -2.99 -1.38 0.76
CA TRP A 58 -1.76 -0.72 0.33
C TRP A 58 -1.60 0.65 0.99
N VAL A 59 -0.37 1.01 1.34
CA VAL A 59 0.02 2.37 1.68
C VAL A 59 1.17 2.79 0.78
N LYS A 60 1.16 4.04 0.33
CA LYS A 60 2.29 4.60 -0.42
C LYS A 60 3.47 4.76 0.54
N LYS A 61 4.65 4.33 0.11
CA LYS A 61 5.91 4.61 0.81
C LYS A 61 6.41 6.01 0.50
#